data_AF-A0A2E5PYB9-F1
#
_entry.id   AF-A0A2E5PYB9-F1
#
_cell.length_a   1.000
_cell.length_b   1.000
_cell.length_c   1.000
_cell.angle_alpha   90.00
_cell.angle_beta   90.00
_cell.angle_gamma   90.00
#
_symmetry.space_group_name_H-M   'P 1'
#
loop_
_entity.id
_entity.type
_entity.pdbx_description
1 polymer ?
#
loop_
_entity_poly.entity_id
_entity_poly.type
_entity_poly.pdbx_seq_one_letter_code
_entity_poly.pdbx_strand_id
1 'polypeptide(L)'
;MPATSVDLLHPGLPENLKRVQIPIVEASDETLKGFGHLVEDPEETEIEIVRWPSLGWRKVDLDTGDEGGTTEGIFSCEWKGDVLYGSNEAVSGNYTLGYGVDPENADESHQRPPERLMLWHANYHPDGGQLFFPLENKPFLCPLALPGDDIQPQDFICFRCNGNQGLYIHPDIWHEGIFPIQGKQRFFDKQGAVHARISVDFAREFGCLLEIPLP
;
A
#
# COMPACT_ATOMS: atom_id res chain seq x y z
N MET A 1 18.39 10.73 15.81
CA MET A 1 18.71 11.01 14.39
C MET A 1 17.55 11.81 13.84
N PRO A 2 17.72 12.93 13.14
CA PRO A 2 16.61 13.55 12.43
C PRO A 2 16.05 12.54 11.43
N ALA A 3 14.73 12.39 11.36
CA ALA A 3 14.09 11.58 10.33
C ALA A 3 14.43 12.22 8.97
N THR A 4 15.25 11.56 8.18
CA THR A 4 15.49 11.92 6.79
C THR A 4 14.35 11.37 5.95
N SER A 5 13.82 12.16 5.02
CA SER A 5 12.86 11.67 4.03
C SER A 5 13.47 10.48 3.29
N VAL A 6 12.80 9.33 3.34
CA VAL A 6 13.17 8.16 2.55
C VAL A 6 12.95 8.48 1.07
N ASP A 7 13.96 8.27 0.23
CA ASP A 7 13.78 8.31 -1.23
C ASP A 7 13.07 7.03 -1.65
N LEU A 8 11.76 7.14 -1.88
CA LEU A 8 10.92 5.99 -2.25
C LEU A 8 11.05 5.63 -3.72
N LEU A 9 11.61 6.51 -4.55
CA LEU A 9 11.81 6.26 -5.98
C LEU A 9 13.16 5.59 -6.24
N HIS A 10 14.16 5.87 -5.41
CA HIS A 10 15.48 5.22 -5.51
C HIS A 10 15.90 4.70 -4.12
N PRO A 11 15.27 3.62 -3.62
CA PRO A 11 15.40 3.21 -2.22
C PRO A 11 16.78 2.67 -1.85
N GLY A 12 17.67 2.40 -2.82
CA GLY A 12 19.07 2.00 -2.56
C GLY A 12 19.17 0.78 -1.65
N LEU A 13 18.43 -0.29 -1.98
CA LEU A 13 18.30 -1.48 -1.13
C LEU A 13 19.64 -2.22 -0.98
N PRO A 14 19.92 -2.83 0.19
CA PRO A 14 21.03 -3.77 0.34
C PRO A 14 20.89 -4.98 -0.58
N GLU A 15 22.01 -5.57 -0.97
CA GLU A 15 22.04 -6.82 -1.75
C GLU A 15 21.84 -8.05 -0.86
N ASN A 16 21.54 -9.20 -1.47
CA ASN A 16 21.42 -10.50 -0.79
C ASN A 16 20.35 -10.54 0.33
N LEU A 17 19.24 -9.83 0.12
CA LEU A 17 18.11 -9.83 1.06
C LEU A 17 17.43 -11.20 1.10
N LYS A 18 16.98 -11.60 2.30
CA LYS A 18 16.13 -12.79 2.43
C LYS A 18 14.76 -12.50 1.82
N ARG A 19 14.01 -13.57 1.52
CA ARG A 19 12.63 -13.46 1.08
C ARG A 19 11.70 -14.08 2.12
N VAL A 20 10.64 -13.36 2.46
CA VAL A 20 9.57 -13.83 3.35
C VAL A 20 8.31 -13.92 2.51
N GLN A 21 7.92 -15.13 2.14
CA GLN A 21 6.70 -15.33 1.37
C GLN A 21 5.48 -15.11 2.28
N ILE A 22 4.55 -14.26 1.82
CA ILE A 22 3.30 -13.98 2.53
C ILE A 22 2.13 -14.76 1.91
N PRO A 23 1.12 -15.19 2.70
CA PRO A 23 -0.03 -15.92 2.18
C PRO A 23 -0.89 -15.04 1.27
N ILE A 24 -1.52 -15.66 0.27
CA ILE A 24 -2.49 -15.01 -0.63
C ILE A 24 -3.90 -15.51 -0.30
N VAL A 25 -4.84 -14.58 -0.15
CA VAL A 25 -6.25 -14.85 0.14
C VAL A 25 -7.13 -14.08 -0.85
N GLU A 26 -8.20 -14.69 -1.36
CA GLU A 26 -9.17 -13.98 -2.21
C GLU A 26 -9.96 -12.97 -1.36
N ALA A 27 -10.10 -11.74 -1.87
CA ALA A 27 -10.78 -10.68 -1.16
C ALA A 27 -12.30 -10.89 -1.16
N SER A 28 -12.89 -10.79 0.03
CA SER A 28 -14.33 -10.82 0.32
C SER A 28 -14.58 -10.04 1.61
N ASP A 29 -15.83 -9.67 1.89
CA ASP A 29 -16.17 -8.98 3.15
C ASP A 29 -15.80 -9.81 4.39
N GLU A 30 -15.85 -11.15 4.30
CA GLU A 30 -15.46 -12.02 5.41
C GLU A 30 -13.95 -12.00 5.65
N THR A 31 -13.15 -12.12 4.58
CA THR A 31 -11.68 -12.18 4.69
C THR A 31 -11.07 -10.82 5.01
N LEU A 32 -11.71 -9.73 4.59
CA LEU A 32 -11.26 -8.36 4.84
C LEU A 32 -11.67 -7.81 6.21
N LYS A 33 -12.39 -8.60 7.02
CA LYS A 33 -12.87 -8.16 8.33
C LYS A 33 -11.72 -7.63 9.20
N GLY A 34 -11.81 -6.35 9.57
CA GLY A 34 -10.81 -5.65 10.37
C GLY A 34 -9.75 -4.90 9.55
N PHE A 35 -9.61 -5.19 8.26
CA PHE A 35 -8.73 -4.47 7.34
C PHE A 35 -9.46 -3.41 6.53
N GLY A 36 -10.70 -3.71 6.12
CA GLY A 36 -11.43 -2.89 5.17
C GLY A 36 -12.68 -3.59 4.64
N HIS A 37 -13.14 -3.19 3.46
CA HIS A 37 -14.26 -3.81 2.77
C HIS A 37 -14.21 -3.57 1.26
N LEU A 38 -14.96 -4.38 0.50
CA LEU A 38 -15.10 -4.19 -0.94
C LEU A 38 -16.05 -3.04 -1.26
N VAL A 39 -15.76 -2.32 -2.33
CA VAL A 39 -16.51 -1.12 -2.73
C VAL A 39 -17.14 -1.31 -4.10
N GLU A 40 -18.46 -1.12 -4.18
CA GLU A 40 -19.22 -1.19 -5.43
C GLU A 40 -19.19 0.13 -6.20
N ASP A 41 -19.27 1.26 -5.47
CA ASP A 41 -19.32 2.60 -6.04
C ASP A 41 -18.38 3.54 -5.26
N PRO A 42 -17.32 4.08 -5.90
CA PRO A 42 -16.39 4.97 -5.22
C PRO A 42 -16.99 6.34 -4.87
N GLU A 43 -18.05 6.79 -5.53
CA GLU A 43 -18.68 8.09 -5.27
C GLU A 43 -19.51 8.08 -3.98
N GLU A 44 -20.14 6.94 -3.67
CA GLU A 44 -20.97 6.72 -2.47
C GLU A 44 -20.14 6.29 -1.24
N THR A 45 -18.83 6.12 -1.39
CA THR A 45 -17.95 5.67 -0.30
C THR A 45 -17.37 6.87 0.45
N GLU A 46 -17.72 6.96 1.74
CA GLU A 46 -17.13 7.92 2.67
C GLU A 46 -15.76 7.44 3.17
N ILE A 47 -14.80 8.35 3.25
CA ILE A 47 -13.49 8.06 3.83
C ILE A 47 -13.53 8.43 5.31
N GLU A 48 -13.25 7.46 6.18
CA GLU A 48 -13.01 7.71 7.60
C GLU A 48 -11.84 8.69 7.77
N ILE A 49 -12.10 9.80 8.47
CA ILE A 49 -11.06 10.74 8.93
C ILE A 49 -10.93 10.60 10.43
N VAL A 50 -9.72 10.32 10.90
CA VAL A 50 -9.44 10.05 12.30
C VAL A 50 -9.14 11.34 13.02
N ARG A 51 -9.78 11.53 14.17
CA ARG A 51 -9.49 12.65 15.06
C ARG A 51 -8.06 12.57 15.57
N TRP A 52 -7.32 13.68 15.42
CA TRP A 52 -5.95 13.81 15.89
C TRP A 52 -5.80 13.30 17.34
N PRO A 53 -4.80 12.43 17.61
CA PRO A 53 -4.64 11.88 18.95
C PRO A 53 -4.08 12.92 19.93
N SER A 54 -4.55 12.86 21.17
CA SER A 54 -3.93 13.57 22.29
C SER A 54 -2.89 12.70 22.99
N LEU A 55 -1.72 13.25 23.31
CA LEU A 55 -0.60 12.50 23.92
C LEU A 55 -0.82 12.07 25.39
N GLY A 56 -1.90 12.50 26.04
CA GLY A 56 -2.12 12.26 27.47
C GLY A 56 -3.60 12.18 27.84
N TRP A 57 -3.92 12.42 29.11
CA TRP A 57 -5.28 12.25 29.62
C TRP A 57 -6.28 13.32 29.15
N ARG A 58 -5.80 14.50 28.73
CA ARG A 58 -6.65 15.54 28.14
C ARG A 58 -6.92 15.16 26.70
N LYS A 59 -8.20 14.98 26.36
CA LYS A 59 -8.67 14.60 25.02
C LYS A 59 -8.80 15.84 24.13
N VAL A 60 -8.79 15.61 22.81
CA VAL A 60 -9.24 16.61 21.83
C VAL A 60 -10.75 16.83 21.99
N ASP A 61 -11.19 18.08 21.83
CA ASP A 61 -12.61 18.45 21.93
C ASP A 61 -13.44 17.77 20.84
N LEU A 62 -14.71 17.50 21.11
CA LEU A 62 -15.53 16.62 20.26
C LEU A 62 -15.87 17.18 18.88
N ASP A 63 -15.72 18.49 18.69
CA ASP A 63 -16.01 19.25 17.48
C ASP A 63 -14.74 19.65 16.72
N THR A 64 -13.58 19.10 17.08
CA THR A 64 -12.29 19.41 16.42
C THR A 64 -11.39 18.19 16.25
N GLY A 65 -10.37 18.30 15.41
CA GLY A 65 -9.28 17.35 15.20
C GLY A 65 -9.46 16.38 14.04
N ASP A 66 -10.59 16.39 13.34
CA ASP A 66 -10.93 15.55 12.17
C ASP A 66 -11.29 16.39 10.93
N GLU A 67 -10.97 17.68 10.92
CA GLU A 67 -11.33 18.60 9.83
C GLU A 67 -10.36 18.56 8.64
N GLY A 68 -9.43 17.60 8.62
CA GLY A 68 -8.43 17.44 7.55
C GLY A 68 -9.05 17.19 6.17
N GLY A 69 -10.25 16.58 6.12
CA GLY A 69 -10.94 16.29 4.87
C GLY A 69 -10.24 15.22 4.02
N THR A 70 -10.62 15.14 2.75
CA THR A 70 -10.11 14.14 1.80
C THR A 70 -9.44 14.77 0.58
N THR A 71 -8.55 14.02 -0.05
CA THR A 71 -7.97 14.31 -1.37
C THR A 71 -8.20 13.10 -2.28
N GLU A 72 -8.23 13.34 -3.58
CA GLU A 72 -8.45 12.30 -4.58
C GLU A 72 -7.58 12.52 -5.83
N GLY A 73 -7.37 11.44 -6.58
CA GLY A 73 -6.58 11.46 -7.80
C GLY A 73 -6.43 10.07 -8.41
N ILE A 74 -5.60 9.96 -9.45
CA ILE A 74 -5.28 8.67 -10.06
C ILE A 74 -4.02 8.10 -9.41
N PHE A 75 -4.13 6.89 -8.89
CA PHE A 75 -2.99 6.06 -8.56
C PHE A 75 -2.67 5.14 -9.74
N SER A 76 -1.48 5.29 -10.33
CA SER A 76 -1.02 4.49 -11.45
C SER A 76 0.11 3.57 -11.02
N CYS A 77 0.05 2.31 -11.45
CA CYS A 77 1.11 1.33 -11.28
C CYS A 77 1.54 0.76 -12.63
N GLU A 78 2.84 0.60 -12.85
CA GLU A 78 3.40 0.08 -14.09
C GLU A 78 4.65 -0.76 -13.84
N TRP A 79 4.63 -1.99 -14.35
CA TRP A 79 5.83 -2.80 -14.51
C TRP A 79 6.69 -2.30 -15.68
N LYS A 80 7.96 -2.03 -15.40
CA LYS A 80 9.02 -1.80 -16.40
C LYS A 80 10.08 -2.88 -16.23
N GLY A 81 10.05 -3.87 -17.12
CA GLY A 81 10.82 -5.10 -16.94
C GLY A 81 10.57 -5.72 -15.58
N ASP A 82 11.60 -5.80 -14.74
CA ASP A 82 11.55 -6.37 -13.40
C ASP A 82 11.18 -5.38 -12.27
N VAL A 83 10.92 -4.10 -12.56
CA VAL A 83 10.63 -3.09 -11.52
C VAL A 83 9.18 -2.63 -11.60
N LEU A 84 8.47 -2.66 -10.48
CA LEU A 84 7.13 -2.10 -10.36
C LEU A 84 7.20 -0.67 -9.84
N TYR A 85 6.76 0.28 -10.65
CA TYR A 85 6.66 1.69 -10.30
C TYR A 85 5.24 2.08 -9.94
N GLY A 86 5.13 3.04 -9.02
CA GLY A 86 3.87 3.68 -8.62
C GLY A 86 3.95 5.20 -8.73
N SER A 87 2.84 5.83 -9.09
CA SER A 87 2.67 7.28 -9.00
C SER A 87 1.29 7.62 -8.45
N ASN A 88 1.24 8.48 -7.44
CA ASN A 88 0.00 8.93 -6.81
C ASN A 88 -0.23 10.43 -7.10
N GLU A 89 -1.23 10.74 -7.93
CA GLU A 89 -1.59 12.13 -8.25
C GLU A 89 -2.21 12.88 -7.06
N ALA A 90 -2.91 12.19 -6.16
CA ALA A 90 -3.59 12.78 -5.00
C ALA A 90 -2.61 13.43 -4.01
N VAL A 91 -1.37 12.95 -3.97
CA VAL A 91 -0.29 13.43 -3.07
C VAL A 91 1.02 13.73 -3.80
N SER A 92 1.03 13.73 -5.14
CA SER A 92 2.21 13.96 -5.99
C SER A 92 3.42 13.04 -5.69
N GLY A 93 3.16 11.79 -5.32
CA GLY A 93 4.20 10.82 -4.96
C GLY A 93 4.64 9.93 -6.12
N ASN A 94 5.91 9.52 -6.13
CA ASN A 94 6.48 8.54 -7.08
C ASN A 94 7.31 7.52 -6.31
N TYR A 95 7.16 6.24 -6.67
CA TYR A 95 7.62 5.12 -5.87
C TYR A 95 8.19 4.00 -6.74
N THR A 96 9.25 3.35 -6.28
CA THR A 96 9.52 1.96 -6.61
C THR A 96 8.77 1.10 -5.62
N LEU A 97 7.69 0.47 -6.05
CA LEU A 97 6.81 -0.31 -5.18
C LEU A 97 7.36 -1.71 -4.90
N GLY A 98 8.08 -2.30 -5.86
CA GLY A 98 8.64 -3.62 -5.70
C GLY A 98 9.38 -4.14 -6.93
N TYR A 99 9.81 -5.39 -6.85
CA TYR A 99 10.67 -6.03 -7.84
C TYR A 99 10.16 -7.44 -8.21
N GLY A 100 10.39 -7.85 -9.45
CA GLY A 100 10.10 -9.21 -9.95
C GLY A 100 11.26 -10.19 -9.76
N VAL A 101 12.47 -9.68 -9.54
CA VAL A 101 13.70 -10.42 -9.23
C VAL A 101 14.46 -9.70 -8.12
N ASP A 102 15.56 -10.28 -7.62
CA ASP A 102 16.35 -9.61 -6.59
C ASP A 102 16.79 -8.21 -7.08
N PRO A 103 16.65 -7.14 -6.28
CA PRO A 103 16.81 -5.75 -6.74
C PRO A 103 18.12 -5.48 -7.49
N GLU A 104 19.22 -6.12 -7.10
CA GLU A 104 20.54 -6.00 -7.73
C GLU A 104 20.62 -6.56 -9.15
N ASN A 105 19.67 -7.41 -9.54
CA ASN A 105 19.60 -8.06 -10.84
C ASN A 105 18.48 -7.51 -11.73
N ALA A 106 17.71 -6.53 -11.26
CA ALA A 106 16.53 -6.03 -11.97
C ALA A 106 16.90 -5.38 -13.30
N ASP A 107 16.19 -5.76 -14.36
CA ASP A 107 16.34 -5.21 -15.71
C ASP A 107 15.03 -4.58 -16.18
N GLU A 108 15.02 -3.29 -16.49
CA GLU A 108 13.83 -2.59 -16.97
C GLU A 108 13.57 -2.74 -18.48
N SER A 109 14.52 -3.31 -19.24
CA SER A 109 14.52 -3.26 -20.70
C SER A 109 13.61 -4.29 -21.39
N HIS A 110 13.08 -5.25 -20.64
CA HIS A 110 12.28 -6.35 -21.19
C HIS A 110 10.78 -6.22 -20.91
N GLN A 111 10.00 -7.12 -21.52
CA GLN A 111 8.54 -7.19 -21.39
C GLN A 111 8.04 -8.56 -20.88
N ARG A 112 8.95 -9.41 -20.36
CA ARG A 112 8.55 -10.67 -19.72
C ARG A 112 7.58 -10.37 -18.56
N PRO A 113 6.47 -11.12 -18.44
CA PRO A 113 5.60 -11.01 -17.27
C PRO A 113 6.36 -11.34 -15.97
N PRO A 114 6.08 -10.64 -14.86
CA PRO A 114 6.66 -10.95 -13.57
C PRO A 114 6.07 -12.25 -13.00
N GLU A 115 6.91 -13.09 -12.40
CA GLU A 115 6.49 -14.34 -11.74
C GLU A 115 6.24 -14.16 -10.23
N ARG A 116 6.68 -13.03 -9.68
CA ARG A 116 6.56 -12.67 -8.27
C ARG A 116 6.58 -11.16 -8.11
N LEU A 117 6.13 -10.68 -6.96
CA LEU A 117 6.31 -9.32 -6.49
C LEU A 117 7.05 -9.36 -5.15
N MET A 118 8.14 -8.61 -5.05
CA MET A 118 8.94 -8.46 -3.84
C MET A 118 8.88 -7.02 -3.34
N LEU A 119 8.33 -6.83 -2.14
CA LEU A 119 8.14 -5.54 -1.50
C LEU A 119 9.25 -5.29 -0.48
N TRP A 120 9.75 -4.06 -0.47
CA TRP A 120 10.79 -3.62 0.46
C TRP A 120 10.26 -2.69 1.54
N HIS A 121 9.04 -2.17 1.37
CA HIS A 121 8.45 -1.16 2.23
C HIS A 121 6.93 -1.36 2.34
N ALA A 122 6.39 -0.94 3.47
CA ALA A 122 4.97 -0.75 3.72
C ALA A 122 4.80 0.47 4.63
N ASN A 123 3.58 0.97 4.74
CA ASN A 123 3.25 2.12 5.54
C ASN A 123 1.81 2.09 6.07
N TYR A 124 1.42 3.04 6.89
CA TYR A 124 0.02 3.28 7.21
C TYR A 124 -0.26 4.77 7.35
N HIS A 125 -1.55 5.09 7.26
CA HIS A 125 -2.08 6.45 7.37
C HIS A 125 -2.96 6.56 8.62
N PRO A 126 -2.51 7.30 9.65
CA PRO A 126 -3.28 7.50 10.88
C PRO A 126 -4.34 8.59 10.74
N ASP A 127 -4.27 9.43 9.70
CA ASP A 127 -5.22 10.54 9.52
C ASP A 127 -6.54 10.09 8.90
N GLY A 128 -6.55 8.98 8.18
CA GLY A 128 -7.77 8.48 7.56
C GLY A 128 -7.57 7.19 6.78
N GLY A 129 -8.69 6.63 6.34
CA GLY A 129 -8.68 5.46 5.46
C GLY A 129 -8.28 5.82 4.04
N GLN A 130 -8.17 4.79 3.21
CA GLN A 130 -7.83 4.94 1.80
C GLN A 130 -8.67 4.01 0.93
N LEU A 131 -9.25 4.58 -0.11
CA LEU A 131 -10.02 3.87 -1.13
C LEU A 131 -9.19 3.76 -2.40
N PHE A 132 -9.15 2.56 -2.96
CA PHE A 132 -8.73 2.35 -4.34
C PHE A 132 -9.82 1.66 -5.15
N PHE A 133 -10.15 2.21 -6.33
CA PHE A 133 -11.13 1.63 -7.23
C PHE A 133 -10.53 1.39 -8.63
N PRO A 134 -10.51 0.15 -9.16
CA PRO A 134 -9.87 -0.18 -10.43
C PRO A 134 -10.59 0.47 -11.62
N LEU A 135 -9.84 1.14 -12.50
CA LEU A 135 -10.43 1.80 -13.68
C LEU A 135 -10.51 0.88 -14.90
N GLU A 136 -9.71 -0.19 -14.94
CA GLU A 136 -9.66 -1.13 -16.06
C GLU A 136 -10.38 -2.47 -15.77
N ASN A 137 -11.06 -2.62 -14.63
CA ASN A 137 -11.70 -3.86 -14.19
C ASN A 137 -10.78 -5.10 -14.24
N LYS A 138 -9.53 -4.93 -13.80
CA LYS A 138 -8.51 -5.99 -13.78
C LYS A 138 -8.21 -6.43 -12.33
N PRO A 139 -7.92 -7.72 -12.11
CA PRO A 139 -7.49 -8.19 -10.80
C PRO A 139 -6.23 -7.45 -10.31
N PHE A 140 -6.19 -7.20 -9.01
CA PHE A 140 -5.08 -6.53 -8.34
C PHE A 140 -4.81 -7.17 -6.98
N LEU A 141 -3.65 -6.87 -6.42
CA LEU A 141 -3.17 -7.39 -5.15
C LEU A 141 -3.05 -6.27 -4.11
N CYS A 142 -3.35 -6.57 -2.86
CA CYS A 142 -3.23 -5.63 -1.75
C CYS A 142 -2.72 -6.36 -0.48
N PRO A 143 -1.42 -6.26 -0.18
CA PRO A 143 -0.83 -6.77 1.06
C PRO A 143 -1.18 -5.86 2.22
N LEU A 144 -1.82 -6.44 3.22
CA LEU A 144 -2.29 -5.74 4.41
C LEU A 144 -1.81 -6.43 5.68
N ALA A 145 -1.58 -5.64 6.73
CA ALA A 145 -1.44 -6.15 8.10
C ALA A 145 -2.23 -5.26 9.08
N LEU A 146 -2.74 -5.87 10.15
CA LEU A 146 -3.54 -5.16 11.16
C LEU A 146 -2.69 -4.14 11.94
N PRO A 147 -3.32 -3.16 12.61
CA PRO A 147 -2.60 -2.09 13.29
C PRO A 147 -1.68 -2.60 14.41
N GLY A 148 -0.55 -1.91 14.59
CA GLY A 148 0.43 -2.18 15.64
C GLY A 148 1.84 -1.74 15.23
N ASP A 149 2.60 -1.15 16.15
CA ASP A 149 3.94 -0.59 15.85
C ASP A 149 5.01 -1.68 15.65
N ASP A 150 4.96 -2.76 16.42
CA ASP A 150 5.93 -3.87 16.38
C ASP A 150 5.60 -4.89 15.26
N ILE A 151 5.27 -4.37 14.07
CA ILE A 151 4.84 -5.18 12.93
C ILE A 151 5.97 -6.08 12.44
N GLN A 152 5.66 -7.34 12.13
CA GLN A 152 6.61 -8.31 11.59
C GLN A 152 6.29 -8.61 10.12
N PRO A 153 7.31 -9.00 9.31
CA PRO A 153 7.09 -9.46 7.94
C PRO A 153 6.00 -10.53 7.78
N GLN A 154 5.84 -11.40 8.79
CA GLN A 154 4.88 -12.51 8.78
C GLN A 154 3.43 -12.10 9.10
N ASP A 155 3.21 -10.87 9.55
CA ASP A 155 1.87 -10.37 9.88
C ASP A 155 1.07 -9.96 8.63
N PHE A 156 1.75 -9.82 7.49
CA PHE A 156 1.16 -9.42 6.22
C PHE A 156 0.45 -10.59 5.53
N ILE A 157 -0.72 -10.29 4.97
CA ILE A 157 -1.51 -11.16 4.11
C ILE A 157 -1.78 -10.42 2.81
N CYS A 158 -1.52 -11.06 1.67
CA CYS A 158 -1.86 -10.50 0.37
C CYS A 158 -3.29 -10.82 -0.01
N PHE A 159 -4.15 -9.81 -0.08
CA PHE A 159 -5.50 -9.95 -0.60
C PHE A 159 -5.51 -9.82 -2.12
N ARG A 160 -6.14 -10.76 -2.81
CA ARG A 160 -6.36 -10.72 -4.25
C ARG A 160 -7.77 -10.24 -4.53
N CYS A 161 -7.89 -9.07 -5.15
CA CYS A 161 -9.15 -8.52 -5.59
C CYS A 161 -9.40 -8.92 -7.05
N ASN A 162 -10.64 -9.28 -7.38
CA ASN A 162 -11.01 -9.74 -8.73
C ASN A 162 -11.05 -8.59 -9.77
N GLY A 163 -11.07 -7.34 -9.32
CA GLY A 163 -11.09 -6.15 -10.17
C GLY A 163 -12.48 -5.59 -10.49
N ASN A 164 -13.57 -6.26 -10.11
CA ASN A 164 -14.94 -5.78 -10.34
C ASN A 164 -15.40 -4.77 -9.27
N GLN A 165 -14.74 -4.78 -8.12
CA GLN A 165 -15.00 -3.91 -6.98
C GLN A 165 -13.70 -3.21 -6.59
N GLY A 166 -13.83 -2.03 -5.98
CA GLY A 166 -12.74 -1.37 -5.27
C GLY A 166 -12.46 -2.01 -3.92
N LEU A 167 -11.44 -1.49 -3.25
CA LEU A 167 -11.05 -1.85 -1.90
C LEU A 167 -10.92 -0.58 -1.07
N TYR A 168 -11.71 -0.50 0.01
CA TYR A 168 -11.50 0.47 1.07
C TYR A 168 -10.65 -0.15 2.17
N ILE A 169 -9.66 0.59 2.65
CA ILE A 169 -8.73 0.23 3.72
C ILE A 169 -8.97 1.18 4.89
N HIS A 170 -9.15 0.63 6.09
CA HIS A 170 -9.32 1.42 7.31
C HIS A 170 -8.05 2.21 7.67
N PRO A 171 -8.16 3.30 8.44
CA PRO A 171 -6.99 3.94 9.04
C PRO A 171 -6.13 2.96 9.84
N ASP A 172 -4.85 3.28 9.99
CA ASP A 172 -3.85 2.49 10.74
C ASP A 172 -3.55 1.07 10.22
N ILE A 173 -4.18 0.63 9.12
CA ILE A 173 -3.84 -0.63 8.47
C ILE A 173 -2.52 -0.49 7.72
N TRP A 174 -1.58 -1.39 7.97
CA TRP A 174 -0.32 -1.44 7.24
C TRP A 174 -0.55 -1.93 5.81
N HIS A 175 -0.07 -1.18 4.83
CA HIS A 175 -0.13 -1.46 3.41
C HIS A 175 0.93 -0.64 2.67
N GLU A 176 1.32 -1.03 1.47
CA GLU A 176 2.15 -0.15 0.64
C GLU A 176 1.32 0.59 -0.42
N GLY A 177 0.26 -0.05 -0.87
CA GLY A 177 -0.64 0.41 -1.92
C GLY A 177 -1.34 -0.81 -2.50
N ILE A 178 -1.66 -0.73 -3.79
CA ILE A 178 -2.27 -1.84 -4.52
C ILE A 178 -1.53 -2.08 -5.83
N PHE A 179 -1.51 -3.33 -6.28
CA PHE A 179 -0.56 -3.76 -7.31
C PHE A 179 -1.24 -4.48 -8.46
N PRO A 180 -0.94 -4.11 -9.73
CA PRO A 180 -1.30 -4.93 -10.86
C PRO A 180 -0.48 -6.21 -10.87
N ILE A 181 -1.12 -7.31 -11.28
CA ILE A 181 -0.41 -8.59 -11.49
C ILE A 181 0.64 -8.45 -12.61
N GLN A 182 0.35 -7.67 -13.65
CA GLN A 182 1.27 -7.44 -14.77
C GLN A 182 0.95 -6.14 -15.52
N GLY A 183 1.95 -5.61 -16.22
CA GLY A 183 1.79 -4.42 -17.06
C GLY A 183 1.40 -3.18 -16.27
N LYS A 184 0.43 -2.43 -16.79
CA LYS A 184 -0.05 -1.17 -16.21
C LYS A 184 -1.52 -1.23 -15.80
N GLN A 185 -1.83 -0.64 -14.65
CA GLN A 185 -3.19 -0.46 -14.15
C GLN A 185 -3.32 0.86 -13.41
N ARG A 186 -4.52 1.44 -13.44
CA ARG A 186 -4.87 2.69 -12.78
C ARG A 186 -6.05 2.49 -11.85
N PHE A 187 -6.05 3.29 -10.80
CA PHE A 187 -7.05 3.25 -9.77
C PHE A 187 -7.48 4.68 -9.44
N PHE A 188 -8.77 4.90 -9.28
CA PHE A 188 -9.25 6.06 -8.55
C PHE A 188 -8.82 5.89 -7.09
N ASP A 189 -8.11 6.87 -6.56
CA ASP A 189 -7.64 6.93 -5.19
C ASP A 189 -8.33 8.08 -4.45
N LYS A 190 -8.82 7.80 -3.24
CA LYS A 190 -9.40 8.80 -2.34
C LYS A 190 -8.99 8.48 -0.90
N GLN A 191 -8.40 9.45 -0.21
CA GLN A 191 -7.77 9.25 1.10
C GLN A 191 -7.84 10.51 1.96
N GLY A 192 -7.42 10.39 3.23
CA GLY A 192 -7.23 11.55 4.11
C GLY A 192 -6.26 12.58 3.51
N ALA A 193 -6.60 13.86 3.61
CA ALA A 193 -5.82 14.92 2.96
C ALA A 193 -4.56 15.33 3.74
N VAL A 194 -4.44 14.94 5.01
CA VAL A 194 -3.23 15.20 5.80
C VAL A 194 -2.09 14.30 5.31
N HIS A 195 -2.42 13.06 4.94
CA HIS A 195 -1.49 12.05 4.42
C HIS A 195 -0.28 11.88 5.34
N ALA A 196 -0.55 11.71 6.63
CA ALA A 196 0.50 11.33 7.56
C ALA A 196 0.93 9.90 7.21
N ARG A 197 2.23 9.64 7.16
CA ARG A 197 2.75 8.32 6.79
C ARG A 197 3.76 7.84 7.82
N ILE A 198 3.50 6.66 8.36
CA ILE A 198 4.43 5.91 9.18
C ILE A 198 4.82 4.68 8.39
N SER A 199 6.11 4.37 8.35
CA SER A 199 6.71 3.47 7.37
C SER A 199 7.52 2.39 8.06
N VAL A 200 7.53 1.20 7.46
CA VAL A 200 8.47 0.10 7.76
C VAL A 200 9.31 -0.19 6.51
N ASP A 201 10.63 -0.26 6.68
CA ASP A 201 11.59 -0.65 5.64
C ASP A 201 12.06 -2.09 5.91
N PHE A 202 11.42 -3.07 5.28
CA PHE A 202 11.73 -4.49 5.49
C PHE A 202 13.19 -4.83 5.19
N ALA A 203 13.77 -4.18 4.19
CA ALA A 203 15.12 -4.44 3.76
C ALA A 203 16.14 -4.01 4.84
N ARG A 204 15.94 -2.86 5.47
CA ARG A 204 16.84 -2.32 6.49
C ARG A 204 16.54 -2.80 7.90
N GLU A 205 15.27 -2.98 8.23
CA GLU A 205 14.84 -3.37 9.58
C GLU A 205 14.93 -4.89 9.80
N PHE A 206 14.62 -5.68 8.76
CA PHE A 206 14.52 -7.14 8.87
C PHE A 206 15.50 -7.89 7.96
N GLY A 207 16.19 -7.20 7.05
CA GLY A 207 17.09 -7.84 6.09
C GLY A 207 16.35 -8.73 5.10
N CYS A 208 15.10 -8.40 4.76
CA CYS A 208 14.27 -9.18 3.87
C CYS A 208 13.36 -8.35 2.94
N LEU A 209 12.77 -9.03 1.97
CA LEU A 209 11.67 -8.56 1.14
C LEU A 209 10.43 -9.45 1.37
N LEU A 210 9.23 -8.87 1.33
CA LEU A 210 7.99 -9.63 1.31
C LEU A 210 7.73 -10.17 -0.10
N GLU A 211 7.64 -11.49 -0.26
CA GLU A 211 7.44 -12.13 -1.56
C GLU A 211 5.99 -12.57 -1.73
N ILE A 212 5.39 -12.20 -2.87
CA ILE A 212 4.06 -12.62 -3.31
C ILE A 212 4.23 -13.34 -4.65
N PRO A 213 3.96 -14.65 -4.74
CA PRO A 213 3.96 -15.36 -6.02
C PRO A 213 2.86 -14.81 -6.94
N LEU A 214 3.18 -14.58 -8.21
CA LEU A 214 2.20 -14.15 -9.22
C LEU A 214 1.76 -15.35 -10.08
N PRO A 215 0.49 -15.40 -10.49
CA PRO A 215 -0.07 -16.50 -11.29
C PRO A 215 0.39 -16.51 -12.76
#